data_AF-A0A182FUJ2-F1
#
_entry.id   AF-A0A182FUJ2-F1
#
_cell.length_a   1.000
_cell.length_b   1.000
_cell.length_c   1.000
_cell.angle_alpha   90.00
_cell.angle_beta   90.00
_cell.angle_gamma   90.00
#
_symmetry.space_group_name_H-M   'P 1'
#
loop_
_entity.id
_entity.type
_entity.pdbx_description
1 polymer ?
#
loop_
_entity_poly.entity_id
_entity_poly.type
_entity_poly.pdbx_seq_one_letter_code
_entity_poly.pdbx_strand_id
1 'polypeptide(L)' 'MNGVVAMGSNEYNSGSNNNNSEVSPAREEYRKEADCSPPPVKVSKRDKERERDRERRERREREREERER' A
#
# COMPACT_ATOMS: atom_id res chain seq x y z
N MET A 1 -27.62 40.84 -1.44
CA MET A 1 -26.93 41.69 -0.44
C MET A 1 -25.67 40.93 -0.02
N ASN A 2 -24.51 41.35 -0.52
CA ASN A 2 -23.23 40.69 -0.20
C ASN A 2 -22.80 41.13 1.21
N GLY A 3 -22.69 40.18 2.14
CA GLY A 3 -22.21 40.43 3.50
C GLY A 3 -20.71 40.72 3.48
N VAL A 4 -20.34 41.95 3.83
CA VAL A 4 -18.96 42.38 4.05
C VAL A 4 -18.43 41.69 5.32
N VAL A 5 -17.50 40.75 5.16
CA VAL A 5 -16.76 40.17 6.30
C VAL A 5 -15.65 41.15 6.65
N ALA A 6 -15.76 41.78 7.82
CA ALA A 6 -14.79 42.72 8.34
C ALA A 6 -13.45 42.01 8.61
N MET A 7 -12.40 42.42 7.90
CA MET A 7 -11.01 42.04 8.16
C MET A 7 -10.52 42.75 9.43
N GLY A 8 -10.66 42.08 10.58
CA GLY A 8 -10.23 42.59 11.88
C GLY A 8 -8.84 42.11 12.28
N SER A 9 -7.88 43.02 12.15
CA SER A 9 -6.61 43.14 12.91
C SER A 9 -5.66 41.94 12.99
N ASN A 10 -4.66 41.99 12.10
CA ASN A 10 -3.31 41.49 12.30
C ASN A 10 -2.67 42.23 13.48
N GLU A 11 -1.98 41.52 14.38
CA GLU A 11 -0.64 41.83 14.92
C GLU A 11 -0.40 41.23 16.33
N TYR A 12 0.85 40.81 16.53
CA TYR A 12 1.54 40.41 17.77
C TYR A 12 1.31 39.00 18.33
N ASN A 13 2.19 38.09 17.91
CA ASN A 13 3.12 37.51 18.89
C ASN A 13 4.45 37.13 18.23
N SER A 14 5.40 38.06 18.27
CA SER A 14 6.83 37.79 18.08
C SER A 14 7.35 37.06 19.31
N GLY A 15 7.00 35.78 19.45
CA GLY A 15 7.49 34.90 20.50
C GLY A 15 8.61 34.02 19.95
N SER A 16 9.83 34.52 19.98
CA SER A 16 11.01 33.66 19.86
C SER A 16 11.02 32.71 21.05
N ASN A 17 10.89 31.40 20.82
CA ASN A 17 11.33 30.40 21.78
C ASN A 17 11.87 29.19 21.03
N ASN A 18 13.19 29.24 20.85
CA ASN A 18 14.03 28.10 20.54
C ASN A 18 14.14 27.25 21.81
N ASN A 19 13.74 25.97 21.77
CA ASN A 19 14.26 24.93 22.69
C ASN A 19 13.78 23.54 22.24
N ASN A 20 14.72 22.78 21.68
CA ASN A 20 14.86 21.32 21.76
C ASN A 20 13.57 20.49 21.85
N SER A 21 12.99 20.14 20.70
CA SER A 21 12.16 18.93 20.64
C SER A 21 13.10 17.74 20.48
N GLU A 22 13.49 17.14 21.61
CA GLU A 22 14.08 15.80 21.60
C GLU A 22 13.19 14.89 20.76
N VAL A 23 13.78 14.28 19.72
CA VAL A 23 13.11 13.31 18.87
C VAL A 23 12.66 12.16 19.76
N SER A 24 11.35 11.99 19.95
CA SER A 24 10.80 10.86 20.68
C SER A 24 11.25 9.54 20.02
N PRO A 25 11.86 8.58 20.75
CA PRO A 25 12.31 7.30 20.18
C PRO A 25 11.14 6.44 19.67
N ALA A 26 9.92 6.72 20.12
CA ALA A 26 8.72 5.95 19.79
C ALA A 26 8.28 6.05 18.32
N ARG A 27 8.90 6.91 17.51
CA ARG A 27 8.59 7.03 16.07
C ARG A 27 9.58 6.28 15.16
N GLU A 28 10.64 5.68 15.69
CA GLU A 28 11.58 4.92 14.86
C GLU A 28 11.15 3.45 14.65
N GLU A 29 10.40 2.84 15.57
CA GLU A 29 9.97 1.44 15.45
C GLU A 29 8.88 1.19 14.39
N TYR A 30 8.19 2.24 13.92
CA TYR A 30 7.23 2.13 12.81
C TYR A 30 7.88 2.17 11.43
N ARG A 31 9.21 2.25 11.35
CA ARG A 31 9.98 1.80 10.19
C ARG A 31 10.34 0.32 10.36
N LYS A 32 9.39 -0.51 10.84
CA LYS A 32 9.41 -1.93 10.53
C LYS A 32 9.62 -2.02 9.03
N GLU A 33 10.72 -2.65 8.65
CA GLU A 33 11.04 -3.01 7.27
C GLU A 33 9.73 -3.39 6.60
N ALA A 34 9.27 -2.54 5.67
CA ALA A 34 8.16 -2.93 4.83
C ALA A 34 8.73 -4.15 4.11
N ASP A 35 8.28 -5.35 4.51
CA ASP A 35 8.70 -6.62 3.95
C ASP A 35 8.89 -6.38 2.46
N CYS A 36 10.14 -6.46 2.00
CA CYS A 36 10.52 -6.22 0.61
C CYS A 36 9.94 -7.37 -0.22
N SER A 37 8.62 -7.39 -0.35
CA SER A 37 7.90 -8.29 -1.21
C SER A 37 8.27 -7.88 -2.63
N PRO A 38 8.65 -8.84 -3.47
CA PRO A 38 8.88 -8.54 -4.87
C PRO A 38 7.63 -7.87 -5.45
N PRO A 39 7.78 -6.91 -6.37
CA PRO A 39 6.64 -6.26 -6.98
C PRO A 39 5.71 -7.33 -7.58
N PRO A 40 4.38 -7.16 -7.49
CA PRO A 40 3.44 -8.14 -7.98
C PRO A 40 3.69 -8.41 -9.45
N VAL A 41 3.88 -9.68 -9.81
CA VAL A 41 4.11 -10.08 -11.20
C VAL A 41 2.86 -9.74 -12.00
N LYS A 42 3.03 -8.86 -12.99
CA LYS A 42 1.96 -8.50 -13.92
C LYS A 42 1.77 -9.65 -14.90
N VAL A 43 0.83 -10.55 -14.59
CA VAL A 43 0.44 -11.63 -15.50
C VAL A 43 -0.55 -11.09 -16.52
N SER A 44 -0.25 -11.24 -17.82
CA SER A 44 -1.16 -10.79 -18.88
C SER A 44 -2.45 -11.63 -18.89
N LYS A 45 -3.54 -11.07 -19.44
CA LYS A 45 -4.80 -11.83 -19.61
C LYS A 45 -4.58 -13.10 -20.43
N ARG A 46 -3.70 -13.04 -21.43
CA ARG A 46 -3.31 -14.17 -22.29
C ARG A 46 -2.54 -15.24 -21.52
N ASP A 47 -1.67 -14.85 -20.60
CA ASP A 47 -0.91 -15.82 -19.80
C ASP A 47 -1.78 -16.48 -18.73
N LYS A 48 -2.70 -15.74 -18.11
CA LYS A 48 -3.73 -16.34 -17.22
C LYS A 48 -4.67 -17.30 -17.94
N GLU A 49 -4.91 -17.09 -19.23
CA GLU A 49 -5.69 -18.03 -20.04
C GLU A 49 -4.91 -19.30 -20.32
N ARG A 50 -3.64 -19.17 -20.72
CA ARG A 50 -2.73 -20.31 -20.90
C ARG A 50 -2.55 -21.13 -19.62
N GLU A 51 -2.46 -20.46 -18.47
CA GLU A 51 -2.33 -21.12 -17.16
C GLU A 51 -3.58 -21.93 -16.82
N ARG A 52 -4.78 -21.34 -16.96
CA ARG A 52 -6.05 -22.05 -16.75
C ARG A 52 -6.25 -23.22 -17.71
N ASP A 53 -5.75 -23.11 -18.93
CA ASP A 53 -5.80 -24.23 -19.88
C ASP A 53 -4.92 -25.41 -19.44
N ARG A 54 -3.69 -25.12 -18.99
CA ARG A 54 -2.80 -26.14 -18.39
C ARG A 54 -3.43 -26.80 -17.18
N GLU A 55 -4.01 -26.02 -16.27
CA GLU A 55 -4.68 -26.53 -15.07
C GLU A 55 -5.84 -27.48 -15.41
N ARG A 56 -6.66 -27.14 -16.41
CA ARG A 56 -7.73 -28.04 -16.88
C ARG A 56 -7.18 -29.34 -17.44
N ARG A 57 -6.06 -29.30 -18.15
CA ARG A 57 -5.41 -30.50 -18.70
C ARG A 57 -4.86 -31.36 -17.56
N GLU A 58 -4.11 -30.78 -16.64
CA GLU A 58 -3.55 -31.51 -15.48
C GLU A 58 -4.63 -32.13 -14.61
N ARG A 59 -5.75 -31.44 -14.38
CA ARG A 59 -6.87 -31.99 -13.60
C ARG A 59 -7.42 -33.27 -14.23
N ARG A 60 -7.60 -33.28 -15.56
CA ARG A 60 -8.08 -34.46 -16.29
C ARG A 60 -7.05 -35.59 -16.29
N GLU A 61 -5.77 -35.26 -16.24
CA GLU A 61 -4.68 -36.24 -16.20
C GLU A 61 -4.58 -36.90 -14.83
N ARG A 62 -4.61 -36.11 -13.75
CA ARG A 62 -4.64 -36.63 -12.36
C ARG A 62 -5.89 -37.49 -12.12
N GLU A 63 -7.04 -37.09 -12.63
CA GLU A 63 -8.28 -37.87 -12.54
C GLU A 63 -8.17 -39.22 -13.26
N ARG A 64 -7.43 -39.28 -14.38
CA ARG A 64 -7.15 -40.54 -15.06
C ARG A 64 -6.16 -41.40 -14.29
N GLU A 65 -5.07 -40.81 -13.80
CA GLU A 65 -4.04 -41.49 -13.01
C GLU A 65 -4.61 -42.08 -11.71
N GLU A 66 -5.49 -41.34 -11.02
CA GLU A 66 -6.18 -41.80 -9.81
C GLU A 66 -7.15 -42.96 -10.09
N ARG A 67 -7.75 -42.99 -11.29
CA ARG A 67 -8.67 -44.05 -11.71
C ARG A 67 -7.96 -45.30 -12.24
N GLU A 68 -6.69 -45.17 -12.61
CA GLU A 68 -5.83 -46.24 -13.10
C GLU A 68 -5.02 -46.91 -11.97
N ARG A 69 -4.86 -46.22 -10.83
CA ARG A 69 -4.43 -46.80 -9.54
C ARG A 69 -5.55 -47.59 -8.86
#